data_AF-A0AA41BKW9-F1
#
_entry.id   AF-A0AA41BKW9-F1
#
_cell.length_a   1.000
_cell.length_b   1.000
_cell.length_c   1.000
_cell.angle_alpha   90.00
_cell.angle_beta   90.00
_cell.angle_gamma   90.00
#
_symmetry.space_group_name_H-M   'P 1'
#
loop_
_entity.id
_entity.type
_entity.pdbx_description
1 polymer ?
#
loop_
_entity_poly.entity_id
_entity_poly.type
_entity_poly.pdbx_seq_one_letter_code
_entity_poly.pdbx_strand_id
1 'polypeptide(L)'
;YDALLDPSFLEVFPKDAVIHYVGKRSGAHSATQEEINRLLLSYALQGKNVVRLKGGDPFVFGRGGEELITLINHNITYEIIPGVSSLNAGSSFAGFPLTHRGLSRQVLIMDGHTVLSEETDWTWFAKFKGTIALFMGTASLPKIAKLLLQHGSDPDLPVALVENAS
;
A
#
# COMPACT_ATOMS: atom_id res chain seq x y z
N TYR A 1 14.30 -3.78 -2.82
CA TYR A 1 13.03 -3.43 -3.51
C TYR A 1 12.09 -4.63 -3.43
N ASP A 2 10.79 -4.43 -3.62
CA ASP A 2 9.77 -5.49 -3.53
C ASP A 2 9.04 -5.71 -4.87
N ALA A 3 8.07 -6.62 -4.85
CA ALA A 3 7.38 -7.12 -6.04
C ALA A 3 6.48 -6.08 -6.73
N LEU A 4 6.17 -4.96 -6.05
CA LEU A 4 5.30 -3.91 -6.60
C LEU A 4 6.04 -2.91 -7.49
N LEU A 5 7.36 -3.03 -7.56
CA LEU A 5 8.17 -2.17 -8.42
C LEU A 5 8.12 -2.69 -9.86
N ASP A 6 7.86 -1.80 -10.81
CA ASP A 6 8.01 -2.11 -12.23
C ASP A 6 9.47 -2.50 -12.54
N PRO A 7 9.73 -3.63 -13.22
CA PRO A 7 11.09 -4.07 -13.53
C PRO A 7 11.95 -3.05 -14.28
N SER A 8 11.36 -2.13 -15.04
CA SER A 8 12.07 -1.04 -15.75
C SER A 8 12.84 -0.12 -14.80
N PHE A 9 12.42 0.01 -13.53
CA PHE A 9 13.19 0.77 -12.54
C PHE A 9 14.55 0.15 -12.23
N LEU A 10 14.77 -1.13 -12.52
CA LEU A 10 16.09 -1.74 -12.35
C LEU A 10 17.12 -1.15 -13.31
N GLU A 11 16.69 -0.56 -14.43
CA GLU A 11 17.59 0.06 -15.41
C GLU A 11 18.24 1.34 -14.90
N VAL A 12 17.61 2.02 -13.94
CA VAL A 12 18.16 3.26 -13.34
C VAL A 12 19.03 2.98 -12.12
N PHE A 13 19.18 1.72 -11.71
CA PHE A 13 20.01 1.39 -10.55
C PHE A 13 21.49 1.60 -10.89
N PRO A 14 22.30 2.10 -9.93
CA PRO A 14 23.74 2.17 -10.13
C PRO A 14 24.31 0.77 -10.44
N LYS A 15 25.20 0.68 -11.42
CA LYS A 15 25.78 -0.61 -11.87
C LYS A 15 26.50 -1.39 -10.77
N ASP A 16 27.11 -0.67 -9.83
CA ASP A 16 27.88 -1.24 -8.73
C ASP A 16 27.05 -1.41 -7.45
N ALA A 17 25.73 -1.19 -7.51
CA ALA A 17 24.86 -1.36 -6.35
C ALA A 17 24.68 -2.86 -6.03
N VAL A 18 24.68 -3.18 -4.73
CA VAL A 18 24.24 -4.50 -4.26
C VAL A 18 22.72 -4.50 -4.20
N ILE A 19 22.09 -5.35 -5.01
CA ILE A 19 20.64 -5.35 -5.22
C ILE A 19 19.98 -6.49 -4.43
N HIS A 20 19.08 -6.13 -3.51
CA HIS A 20 18.28 -7.08 -2.73
C HIS A 20 16.80 -7.02 -3.13
N TYR A 21 16.29 -8.15 -3.62
CA TYR A 21 14.88 -8.37 -3.86
C TYR A 21 14.23 -9.00 -2.62
N VAL A 22 13.19 -8.36 -2.07
CA VAL A 22 12.51 -8.80 -0.84
C VAL A 22 11.01 -9.08 -1.06
N GLY A 23 10.55 -9.09 -2.32
CA GLY A 23 9.14 -9.31 -2.66
C GLY A 23 8.70 -10.77 -2.60
N LYS A 24 7.39 -10.99 -2.49
CA LYS A 24 6.76 -12.31 -2.66
C LYS A 24 6.76 -12.69 -4.14
N ARG A 25 7.41 -13.78 -4.51
CA ARG A 25 7.11 -14.50 -5.76
C ARG A 25 6.37 -15.78 -5.39
N SER A 26 5.30 -16.11 -6.12
CA SER A 26 4.56 -17.36 -5.93
C SER A 26 5.53 -18.55 -5.94
N GLY A 27 5.60 -19.30 -4.84
CA GLY A 27 6.46 -20.49 -4.68
C GLY A 27 7.86 -20.26 -4.07
N ALA A 28 8.24 -19.04 -3.69
CA ALA A 28 9.54 -18.76 -3.05
C ALA A 28 9.38 -18.28 -1.59
N HIS A 29 10.41 -18.50 -0.76
CA HIS A 29 10.45 -17.97 0.61
C HIS A 29 10.42 -16.43 0.55
N SER A 30 9.33 -15.84 1.04
CA SER A 30 9.24 -14.38 1.20
C SER A 30 10.11 -13.96 2.36
N ALA A 31 10.82 -12.83 2.20
CA ALA A 31 11.37 -12.14 3.36
C ALA A 31 10.22 -11.65 4.24
N THR A 32 10.33 -11.89 5.54
CA THR A 32 9.48 -11.31 6.58
C THR A 32 9.83 -9.84 6.77
N GLN A 33 8.91 -9.06 7.37
CA GLN A 33 9.19 -7.66 7.65
C GLN A 33 10.40 -7.49 8.58
N GLU A 34 10.55 -8.37 9.55
CA GLU A 34 11.68 -8.38 10.47
C GLU A 34 13.02 -8.64 9.76
N GLU A 35 13.05 -9.56 8.79
CA GLU A 35 14.24 -9.80 7.96
C GLU A 35 14.59 -8.58 7.10
N ILE A 36 13.59 -7.91 6.53
CA ILE A 36 13.80 -6.66 5.76
C ILE A 36 14.38 -5.59 6.67
N ASN A 37 13.81 -5.39 7.86
CA ASN A 37 14.28 -4.40 8.83
C ASN A 37 15.74 -4.67 9.25
N ARG A 38 16.08 -5.93 9.53
CA ARG A 38 17.46 -6.34 9.85
C ARG A 38 18.40 -6.13 8.69
N LEU A 39 17.98 -6.40 7.46
CA LEU A 39 18.79 -6.19 6.28
C LEU A 39 19.15 -4.71 6.12
N LEU A 40 18.16 -3.82 6.21
CA LEU A 40 18.35 -2.37 6.13
C LEU A 40 19.32 -1.88 7.21
N LEU A 41 19.07 -2.28 8.46
CA LEU A 41 19.93 -1.94 9.60
C LEU A 41 21.36 -2.45 9.41
N SER A 42 21.53 -3.69 8.94
CA SER A 42 22.86 -4.31 8.80
C SER A 42 23.75 -3.56 7.81
N TYR A 43 23.19 -3.07 6.70
CA TYR A 43 23.94 -2.29 5.73
C TYR A 43 24.19 -0.86 6.20
N ALA A 44 23.23 -0.25 6.90
CA ALA A 44 23.41 1.07 7.49
C ALA A 44 24.55 1.07 8.52
N LEU A 45 24.61 0.05 9.40
CA LEU A 45 25.69 -0.11 10.39
C LEU A 45 27.07 -0.35 9.76
N GLN A 46 27.12 -0.84 8.52
CA GLN A 46 28.35 -0.96 7.73
C GLN A 46 28.77 0.37 7.07
N GLY A 47 28.04 1.46 7.30
CA GLY A 47 28.29 2.77 6.70
C GLY A 47 27.94 2.83 5.21
N LYS A 48 27.06 1.95 4.72
CA LYS A 48 26.59 1.99 3.33
C LYS A 48 25.45 2.99 3.16
N ASN A 49 25.35 3.56 1.97
CA ASN A 49 24.15 4.28 1.54
C ASN A 49 23.10 3.24 1.14
N VAL A 50 22.00 3.18 1.89
CA VAL A 50 20.94 2.17 1.72
C VAL A 50 19.70 2.83 1.16
N VAL A 51 19.18 2.31 0.05
CA VAL A 51 17.91 2.75 -0.54
C VAL A 51 16.86 1.65 -0.39
N ARG A 52 15.84 1.91 0.43
CA ARG A 52 14.64 1.07 0.49
C ARG A 52 13.63 1.56 -0.55
N LEU A 53 13.76 1.06 -1.78
CA LEU A 53 12.80 1.37 -2.83
C LEU A 53 11.50 0.58 -2.62
N LYS A 54 10.36 1.27 -2.63
CA LYS A 54 9.01 0.76 -2.36
C LYS A 54 8.08 1.21 -3.49
N GLY A 55 7.13 0.36 -3.89
CA GLY A 55 6.09 0.75 -4.85
C GLY A 55 5.10 1.75 -4.23
N GLY A 56 4.71 2.77 -4.98
CA GLY A 56 3.77 3.80 -4.54
C GLY A 56 4.37 4.75 -3.50
N ASP A 57 3.65 4.94 -2.37
CA ASP A 57 4.11 5.76 -1.26
C ASP A 57 4.58 4.90 -0.07
N PRO A 58 5.72 5.22 0.59
CA PRO A 58 6.24 4.44 1.71
C PRO A 58 5.27 4.25 2.89
N PHE A 59 4.34 5.18 3.11
CA PHE A 59 3.49 5.25 4.30
C PHE A 59 2.02 4.92 4.06
N VAL A 60 1.56 4.84 2.81
CA VAL A 60 0.21 4.35 2.49
C VAL A 60 0.26 2.84 2.28
N PHE A 61 -0.03 2.07 3.34
CA PHE A 61 0.06 0.60 3.38
C PHE A 61 1.41 0.01 2.97
N GLY A 62 2.45 0.84 2.90
CA GLY A 62 3.79 0.41 2.50
C GLY A 62 4.61 -0.20 3.64
N ARG A 63 4.17 -0.12 4.90
CA ARG A 63 4.95 -0.53 6.10
C ARG A 63 6.24 0.26 6.33
N GLY A 64 6.41 1.42 5.70
CA GLY A 64 7.59 2.26 5.89
C GLY A 64 7.80 2.70 7.34
N GLY A 65 6.73 2.88 8.10
CA GLY A 65 6.82 3.22 9.53
C GLY A 65 7.51 2.13 10.36
N GLU A 66 7.24 0.85 10.10
CA GLU A 66 7.88 -0.26 10.80
C GLU A 66 9.39 -0.33 10.49
N GLU A 67 9.75 -0.13 9.23
CA GLU A 67 11.14 -0.07 8.77
C GLU A 67 11.90 1.08 9.46
N LEU A 68 11.27 2.26 9.57
CA LEU A 68 11.87 3.43 10.19
C LEU A 68 12.03 3.32 11.70
N ILE A 69 11.08 2.71 12.42
CA ILE A 69 11.20 2.49 13.87
C ILE A 69 12.50 1.72 14.18
N THR A 70 12.82 0.70 13.37
CA THR A 70 14.09 -0.03 13.52
C THR A 70 15.30 0.90 13.35
N LEU A 71 15.31 1.77 12.35
CA LEU A 71 16.41 2.71 12.10
C LEU A 71 16.56 3.75 13.23
N ILE A 72 15.43 4.31 13.69
CA ILE A 72 15.38 5.28 14.79
C ILE A 72 15.95 4.67 16.07
N ASN A 73 15.53 3.46 16.43
CA ASN A 73 15.98 2.77 17.65
C ASN A 73 17.49 2.48 17.67
N HIS A 74 18.14 2.51 16.50
CA HIS A 74 19.58 2.30 16.35
C HIS A 74 20.34 3.57 15.96
N ASN A 75 19.71 4.75 16.06
CA ASN A 75 20.30 6.04 15.72
C ASN A 75 20.85 6.12 14.28
N ILE A 76 20.19 5.45 13.33
CA ILE A 76 20.53 5.54 11.92
C ILE A 76 19.89 6.79 11.32
N THR A 77 20.66 7.60 10.60
CA THR A 77 20.16 8.73 9.84
C THR A 77 19.42 8.26 8.60
N TYR A 78 18.31 8.91 8.28
CA TYR A 78 17.47 8.55 7.14
C TYR A 78 16.79 9.78 6.54
N GLU A 79 16.31 9.62 5.31
CA GLU A 79 15.41 10.55 4.64
C GLU A 79 14.23 9.77 4.06
N ILE A 80 13.10 10.45 3.90
CA ILE A 80 11.90 9.88 3.30
C ILE A 80 11.60 10.66 2.04
N ILE A 81 11.59 9.97 0.91
CA ILE A 81 11.15 10.52 -0.36
C ILE A 81 9.72 10.04 -0.61
N PRO A 82 8.71 10.94 -0.54
CA PRO A 82 7.32 10.55 -0.79
C PRO A 82 7.13 10.12 -2.24
N GLY A 83 6.23 9.17 -2.45
CA GLY A 83 5.90 8.64 -3.76
C GLY A 83 4.43 8.88 -4.11
N VAL A 84 4.08 8.66 -5.37
CA VAL A 84 2.68 8.72 -5.79
C VAL A 84 2.02 7.38 -5.44
N SER A 85 1.14 7.38 -4.43
CA SER A 85 0.38 6.19 -4.06
C SER A 85 -0.57 5.74 -5.19
N SER A 86 -0.80 4.43 -5.28
CA SER A 86 -1.80 3.84 -6.19
C SER A 86 -3.21 4.36 -5.95
N LEU A 87 -3.50 4.93 -4.77
CA LEU A 87 -4.75 5.67 -4.52
C LEU A 87 -4.94 6.81 -5.52
N ASN A 88 -3.93 7.69 -5.62
CA ASN A 88 -4.00 8.89 -6.44
C ASN A 88 -3.73 8.56 -7.90
N ALA A 89 -2.73 7.72 -8.19
CA ALA A 89 -2.44 7.29 -9.55
C ALA A 89 -3.63 6.52 -10.14
N GLY A 90 -4.14 5.52 -9.42
CA GLY A 90 -5.23 4.67 -9.90
C GLY A 90 -6.50 5.44 -10.22
N SER A 91 -6.94 6.32 -9.32
CA SER A 91 -8.12 7.17 -9.58
C SER A 91 -7.92 8.10 -10.78
N SER A 92 -6.76 8.75 -10.89
CA SER A 92 -6.46 9.68 -11.99
C SER A 92 -6.40 8.98 -13.34
N PHE A 93 -5.69 7.84 -13.44
CA PHE A 93 -5.57 7.08 -14.69
C PHE A 93 -6.89 6.38 -15.08
N ALA A 94 -7.73 6.02 -14.12
CA ALA A 94 -9.05 5.46 -14.39
C ALA A 94 -10.13 6.52 -14.68
N GLY A 95 -9.80 7.81 -14.59
CA GLY A 95 -10.68 8.90 -15.01
C GLY A 95 -11.77 9.29 -14.00
N PHE A 96 -11.61 8.94 -12.71
CA PHE A 96 -12.56 9.35 -11.67
C PHE A 96 -11.84 10.03 -10.48
N PRO A 97 -12.35 11.15 -9.95
CA PRO A 97 -11.72 11.82 -8.83
C PRO A 97 -12.09 11.15 -7.50
N LEU A 98 -11.17 11.13 -6.53
CA LEU A 98 -11.45 10.64 -5.18
C LEU A 98 -12.36 11.60 -4.39
N THR A 99 -12.38 12.88 -4.75
CA THR A 99 -13.26 13.89 -4.11
C THR A 99 -13.90 14.76 -5.18
N HIS A 100 -15.14 15.17 -4.93
CA HIS A 100 -15.88 16.09 -5.77
C HIS A 100 -16.93 16.81 -4.93
N ARG A 101 -17.03 18.14 -5.04
CA ARG A 101 -17.84 18.99 -4.14
C ARG A 101 -19.29 18.54 -3.98
N GLY A 102 -19.90 18.01 -5.04
CA GLY A 102 -21.28 17.52 -5.06
C GLY A 102 -21.46 16.02 -4.88
N LEU A 103 -20.37 15.24 -4.72
CA LEU A 103 -20.45 13.77 -4.61
C LEU A 103 -19.76 13.25 -3.35
N SER A 104 -18.52 13.69 -3.08
CA SER A 104 -17.70 13.16 -1.99
C SER A 104 -16.70 14.20 -1.50
N ARG A 105 -16.71 14.48 -0.20
CA ARG A 105 -15.78 15.42 0.45
C ARG A 105 -14.81 14.74 1.41
N GLN A 106 -14.85 13.41 1.48
CA GLN A 106 -14.06 12.60 2.38
C GLN A 106 -13.70 11.28 1.70
N VAL A 107 -12.48 10.81 1.97
CA VAL A 107 -11.96 9.55 1.44
C VAL A 107 -11.61 8.67 2.63
N LEU A 108 -12.12 7.45 2.63
CA LEU A 108 -11.77 6.40 3.59
C LEU A 108 -10.85 5.40 2.90
N ILE A 109 -9.65 5.21 3.45
CA ILE A 109 -8.62 4.33 2.88
C ILE A 109 -8.49 3.12 3.81
N MET A 110 -8.73 1.91 3.30
CA MET A 110 -8.75 0.68 4.10
C MET A 110 -8.00 -0.46 3.42
N ASP A 111 -7.47 -1.40 4.22
CA ASP A 111 -6.94 -2.68 3.75
C ASP A 111 -8.07 -3.72 3.69
N GLY A 112 -8.30 -4.29 2.52
CA GLY A 112 -9.31 -5.29 2.24
C GLY A 112 -9.09 -6.64 2.94
N HIS A 113 -7.88 -6.93 3.41
CA HIS A 113 -7.64 -8.08 4.29
C HIS A 113 -8.06 -7.78 5.72
N THR A 114 -7.63 -6.65 6.29
CA THR A 114 -7.85 -6.37 7.71
C THR A 114 -9.29 -5.96 8.01
N VAL A 115 -9.95 -5.27 7.08
CA VAL A 115 -11.37 -4.88 7.21
C VAL A 115 -12.31 -6.09 7.39
N LEU A 116 -11.88 -7.29 6.98
CA LEU A 116 -12.66 -8.52 7.18
C LEU A 116 -12.36 -9.26 8.48
N SER A 117 -11.21 -8.97 9.10
CA SER A 117 -10.74 -9.62 10.33
C SER A 117 -11.00 -8.81 11.60
N GLU A 118 -11.35 -7.53 11.45
CA GLU A 118 -11.55 -6.59 12.56
C GLU A 118 -13.00 -6.59 13.10
N GLU A 119 -13.19 -5.96 14.25
CA GLU A 119 -14.47 -5.48 14.80
C GLU A 119 -15.06 -4.33 13.95
N THR A 120 -14.96 -4.43 12.63
CA THR A 120 -15.43 -3.39 11.72
C THR A 120 -16.92 -3.15 11.97
N ASP A 121 -17.27 -1.91 12.30
CA ASP A 121 -18.67 -1.48 12.33
C ASP A 121 -19.20 -1.41 10.90
N TRP A 122 -19.72 -2.54 10.42
CA TRP A 122 -20.31 -2.67 9.09
C TRP A 122 -21.51 -1.75 8.88
N THR A 123 -22.22 -1.37 9.94
CA THR A 123 -23.36 -0.45 9.85
C THR A 123 -22.88 0.97 9.54
N TRP A 124 -21.83 1.43 10.21
CA TRP A 124 -21.19 2.70 9.88
C TRP A 124 -20.56 2.64 8.49
N PHE A 125 -19.82 1.57 8.20
CA PHE A 125 -19.08 1.43 6.96
C PHE A 125 -19.98 1.42 5.72
N ALA A 126 -21.09 0.68 5.76
CA ALA A 126 -22.09 0.63 4.69
C ALA A 126 -22.75 1.99 4.41
N LYS A 127 -22.79 2.88 5.41
CA LYS A 127 -23.43 4.20 5.34
C LYS A 127 -22.44 5.35 5.19
N PHE A 128 -21.14 5.07 5.07
CA PHE A 128 -20.10 6.08 4.94
C PHE A 128 -20.41 7.01 3.76
N LYS A 129 -20.44 8.33 4.02
CA LYS A 129 -20.83 9.34 3.03
C LYS A 129 -19.61 9.92 2.32
N GLY A 130 -18.92 9.09 1.53
CA GLY A 130 -17.75 9.51 0.78
C GLY A 130 -17.19 8.39 -0.09
N THR A 131 -15.95 8.58 -0.54
CA THR A 131 -15.27 7.61 -1.40
C THR A 131 -14.56 6.59 -0.52
N ILE A 132 -14.84 5.31 -0.73
CA ILE A 132 -14.16 4.21 -0.05
C ILE A 132 -13.10 3.66 -1.01
N ALA A 133 -11.83 3.73 -0.62
CA ALA A 133 -10.71 3.16 -1.35
C ALA A 133 -10.19 1.91 -0.61
N LEU A 134 -10.36 0.75 -1.23
CA LEU A 134 -9.93 -0.54 -0.70
C LEU A 134 -8.62 -0.97 -1.36
N PHE A 135 -7.58 -1.11 -0.57
CA PHE A 135 -6.30 -1.70 -0.97
C PHE A 135 -6.31 -3.19 -0.71
N MET A 136 -5.53 -3.97 -1.48
CA MET A 136 -5.32 -5.40 -1.22
C MET A 136 -6.63 -6.21 -1.08
N GLY A 137 -7.71 -5.75 -1.71
CA GLY A 137 -9.06 -6.27 -1.47
C GLY A 137 -9.58 -7.24 -2.52
N THR A 138 -8.83 -7.55 -3.59
CA THR A 138 -9.36 -8.27 -4.75
C THR A 138 -9.99 -9.63 -4.38
N ALA A 139 -9.32 -10.42 -3.54
CA ALA A 139 -9.86 -11.70 -3.06
C ALA A 139 -11.02 -11.52 -2.05
N SER A 140 -11.00 -10.42 -1.30
CA SER A 140 -11.97 -10.07 -0.26
C SER A 140 -13.25 -9.43 -0.80
N LEU A 141 -13.22 -8.91 -2.03
CA LEU A 141 -14.24 -8.04 -2.61
C LEU A 141 -15.65 -8.64 -2.57
N PRO A 142 -15.88 -9.93 -2.94
CA PRO A 142 -17.23 -10.51 -2.88
C PRO A 142 -17.81 -10.52 -1.46
N LYS A 143 -16.97 -10.75 -0.45
CA LYS A 143 -17.40 -10.77 0.95
C LYS A 143 -17.67 -9.36 1.48
N ILE A 144 -16.80 -8.39 1.14
CA ILE A 144 -16.99 -6.98 1.50
C ILE A 144 -18.30 -6.45 0.89
N ALA A 145 -18.53 -6.67 -0.40
CA ALA A 145 -19.75 -6.22 -1.08
C ALA A 145 -21.02 -6.82 -0.43
N LYS A 146 -21.00 -8.11 -0.11
CA LYS A 146 -22.12 -8.77 0.59
C LYS A 146 -22.40 -8.11 1.95
N LEU A 147 -21.36 -7.85 2.75
CA LEU A 147 -21.52 -7.22 4.06
C LEU A 147 -22.02 -5.78 3.95
N LEU A 148 -21.50 -4.99 3.00
CA LEU A 148 -21.99 -3.64 2.74
C LEU A 148 -23.50 -3.64 2.42
N LEU A 149 -23.95 -4.51 1.51
CA LEU A 149 -25.36 -4.63 1.16
C LEU A 149 -26.22 -5.06 2.36
N GLN A 150 -25.76 -6.06 3.12
CA GLN A 150 -26.46 -6.55 4.32
C GLN A 150 -26.66 -5.46 5.39
N HIS A 151 -25.71 -4.52 5.48
CA HIS A 151 -25.74 -3.44 6.46
C HIS A 151 -26.32 -2.11 5.91
N GLY A 152 -26.92 -2.14 4.73
CA GLY A 152 -27.72 -1.04 4.18
C GLY A 152 -26.97 -0.10 3.26
N SER A 153 -25.91 -0.57 2.61
CA SER A 153 -25.32 0.14 1.47
C SER A 153 -26.28 0.12 0.28
N ASP A 154 -26.20 1.14 -0.55
CA ASP A 154 -27.04 1.28 -1.74
C ASP A 154 -26.66 0.20 -2.78
N PRO A 155 -27.60 -0.65 -3.25
CA PRO A 155 -27.31 -1.63 -4.29
C PRO A 155 -26.83 -1.00 -5.61
N ASP A 156 -27.14 0.28 -5.84
CA ASP A 156 -26.72 1.03 -7.02
C ASP A 156 -25.45 1.87 -6.78
N LEU A 157 -24.74 1.65 -5.66
CA LEU A 157 -23.48 2.33 -5.36
C LEU A 157 -22.45 2.10 -6.48
N PRO A 158 -21.93 3.16 -7.14
CA PRO A 158 -20.91 3.00 -8.16
C PRO A 158 -19.61 2.42 -7.61
N VAL A 159 -19.08 1.39 -8.27
CA VAL A 159 -17.81 0.74 -7.91
C VAL A 159 -16.90 0.70 -9.13
N ALA A 160 -15.60 0.91 -8.89
CA ALA A 160 -14.55 0.71 -9.89
C ALA A 160 -13.45 -0.19 -9.31
N LEU A 161 -12.91 -1.08 -10.14
CA LEU A 161 -11.71 -1.85 -9.86
C LEU A 161 -10.62 -1.40 -10.82
N VAL A 162 -9.47 -1.00 -10.28
CA VAL A 162 -8.32 -0.56 -11.06
C VAL A 162 -7.16 -1.50 -10.77
N GLU A 163 -6.63 -2.13 -11.82
CA GLU A 163 -5.49 -3.03 -11.75
C GLU A 163 -4.34 -2.46 -12.60
N ASN A 164 -3.09 -2.61 -12.15
CA ASN A 164 -1.88 -2.12 -12.83
C ASN A 164 -2.01 -0.64 -13.25
N ALA A 165 -2.37 0.21 -12.29
CA ALA A 165 -2.42 1.64 -12.49
C ALA A 165 -1.01 2.21 -12.62
N SER A 166 -0.74 2.83 -13.78
CA SER A 166 0.50 3.52 -14.21
C SER A 166 1.71 2.65 -14.48
#